data_AF-A0A1N7APK2-F1
#
_entry.id   AF-A0A1N7APK2-F1
#
_cell.length_a   1.000
_cell.length_b   1.000
_cell.length_c   1.000
_cell.angle_alpha   90.00
_cell.angle_beta   90.00
_cell.angle_gamma   90.00
#
_symmetry.space_group_name_H-M   'P 1'
#
loop_
_entity.id
_entity.type
_entity.pdbx_description
1 polymer ?
#
loop_
_entity_poly.entity_id
_entity_poly.type
_entity_poly.pdbx_seq_one_letter_code
_entity_poly.pdbx_strand_id
1 'polypeptide(L)'
;MYGRIAPRILANLEHVPLVQANRTAGNLFRDELATALRAEGRTVYTEVYKKTPFGARYMDLEVWHKGVNLGGIEAKVGGSRYLPLQKLKDAWLGTQGYPVQLIRKPGNW
;
A
#
# COMPACT_ATOMS: atom_id res chain seq x y z
N MET A 1 -13.37 16.64 54.52
CA MET A 1 -14.64 16.39 53.79
C MET A 1 -14.38 16.55 52.30
N TYR A 2 -14.75 15.53 51.53
CA TYR A 2 -14.67 15.50 50.06
C TYR A 2 -15.71 16.44 49.42
N GLY A 3 -15.34 17.09 48.32
CA GLY A 3 -16.25 17.71 47.34
C GLY A 3 -15.44 18.26 46.16
N ARG A 4 -15.06 17.44 45.16
CA ARG A 4 -15.65 17.39 43.79
C ARG A 4 -16.25 18.71 43.32
N ILE A 5 -15.70 19.34 42.28
CA ILE A 5 -16.16 19.44 40.86
C ILE A 5 -15.01 20.20 40.12
N ALA A 6 -14.49 19.93 38.93
CA ALA A 6 -14.66 18.92 37.87
C ALA A 6 -13.39 18.92 36.99
N PRO A 7 -12.96 17.79 36.40
CA PRO A 7 -12.06 17.81 35.26
C PRO A 7 -12.92 17.80 33.99
N ARG A 8 -13.20 18.97 33.40
CA ARG A 8 -13.71 19.04 32.01
C ARG A 8 -12.61 19.52 31.07
N ILE A 9 -11.44 18.92 31.19
CA ILE A 9 -10.38 18.99 30.18
C ILE A 9 -9.75 17.60 30.13
N LEU A 10 -10.40 16.65 29.46
CA LEU A 10 -9.75 15.42 29.01
C LEU A 10 -10.20 15.15 27.58
N ALA A 11 -9.30 15.54 26.68
CA ALA A 11 -9.08 15.06 25.32
C ALA A 11 -10.22 14.27 24.66
N ASN A 12 -10.81 14.88 23.63
CA ASN A 12 -11.29 14.13 22.48
C ASN A 12 -10.07 13.42 21.85
N LEU A 13 -9.71 12.25 22.36
CA LEU A 13 -8.88 11.30 21.62
C LEU A 13 -9.74 10.81 20.47
N GLU A 14 -9.58 11.41 19.28
CA GLU A 14 -10.26 10.96 18.09
C GLU A 14 -9.90 9.49 17.82
N HIS A 15 -10.89 8.61 17.92
CA HIS A 15 -10.73 7.21 17.57
C HIS A 15 -10.67 7.10 16.04
N VAL A 16 -9.45 7.04 15.48
CA VAL A 16 -9.27 6.79 14.05
C VAL A 16 -9.84 5.40 13.74
N PRO A 17 -10.81 5.28 12.81
CA PRO A 17 -11.35 3.97 12.44
C PRO A 17 -10.24 3.04 11.96
N LEU A 18 -10.30 1.76 12.34
CA LEU A 18 -9.30 0.75 11.95
C LEU A 18 -9.06 0.71 10.43
N VAL A 19 -10.10 0.94 9.64
CA VAL A 19 -10.00 1.03 8.16
C VAL A 19 -9.07 2.15 7.73
N GLN A 20 -9.19 3.33 8.35
CA GLN A 20 -8.36 4.48 8.04
C GLN A 20 -6.92 4.25 8.52
N ALA A 21 -6.73 3.67 9.71
CA ALA A 21 -5.41 3.32 10.22
C ALA A 21 -4.69 2.31 9.30
N ASN A 22 -5.38 1.27 8.85
CA ASN A 22 -4.84 0.28 7.91
C ASN A 22 -4.49 0.89 6.55
N ARG A 23 -5.35 1.79 6.05
CA ARG A 23 -5.09 2.53 4.81
C ARG A 23 -3.85 3.40 4.93
N THR A 24 -3.74 4.16 6.01
CA THR A 24 -2.57 5.00 6.29
C THR A 24 -1.30 4.17 6.38
N ALA A 25 -1.31 3.06 7.12
CA ALA A 25 -0.16 2.16 7.24
C ALA A 25 0.27 1.57 5.88
N GLY A 26 -0.70 1.16 5.05
CA GLY A 26 -0.44 0.67 3.70
C GLY A 26 0.21 1.74 2.81
N ASN A 27 -0.34 2.96 2.82
CA ASN A 27 0.20 4.08 2.04
C ASN A 27 1.61 4.45 2.48
N LEU A 28 1.86 4.53 3.79
CA LEU A 28 3.20 4.82 4.33
C LEU A 28 4.21 3.77 3.88
N PHE A 29 3.85 2.48 3.90
CA PHE A 29 4.75 1.44 3.43
C PHE A 29 5.02 1.50 1.92
N ARG A 30 3.99 1.78 1.12
CA ARG A 30 4.17 2.04 -0.32
C ARG A 30 5.17 3.18 -0.55
N ASP A 31 5.02 4.28 0.17
CA ASP A 31 5.84 5.48 -0.01
C ASP A 31 7.29 5.27 0.48
N GLU A 32 7.48 4.47 1.54
CA GLU A 32 8.78 3.99 2.01
C GLU A 32 9.50 3.16 0.94
N LEU A 33 8.81 2.18 0.34
CA LEU A 33 9.35 1.38 -0.77
C LEU A 33 9.68 2.24 -1.98
N ALA A 34 8.81 3.18 -2.34
CA ALA A 34 9.03 4.09 -3.45
C ALA A 34 10.29 4.94 -3.22
N THR A 35 10.48 5.43 -2.00
CA THR A 35 11.66 6.21 -1.60
C THR A 35 12.94 5.38 -1.73
N ALA A 36 12.95 4.16 -1.18
CA ALA A 36 14.10 3.26 -1.27
C ALA A 36 14.46 2.92 -2.73
N LEU A 37 13.47 2.57 -3.55
CA LEU A 37 13.70 2.25 -4.96
C LEU A 37 14.23 3.45 -5.75
N ARG A 38 13.74 4.67 -5.46
CA ARG A 38 14.26 5.89 -6.08
C ARG A 38 15.70 6.18 -5.66
N ALA A 39 16.05 5.93 -4.39
CA ALA A 39 17.43 6.06 -3.90
C ALA A 39 18.37 5.08 -4.64
N GLU A 40 17.89 3.91 -5.03
CA GLU A 40 18.59 2.93 -5.87
C GLU A 40 18.56 3.25 -7.38
N GLY A 41 18.19 4.49 -7.76
CA GLY A 41 18.21 4.95 -9.16
C GLY A 41 17.08 4.38 -10.03
N ARG A 42 15.93 4.03 -9.44
CA ARG A 42 14.72 3.66 -10.18
C ARG A 42 13.81 4.86 -10.38
N THR A 43 13.12 4.89 -11.51
CA THR A 43 11.96 5.78 -11.68
C THR A 43 10.72 5.04 -11.19
N VAL A 44 9.97 5.64 -10.27
CA VAL A 44 8.82 4.98 -9.62
C VAL A 44 7.59 5.86 -9.71
N TYR A 45 6.49 5.28 -10.21
CA TYR A 45 5.16 5.89 -10.25
C TYR A 45 4.25 5.19 -9.25
N THR A 46 3.38 5.95 -8.58
CA THR A 46 2.42 5.42 -7.59
C THR A 46 1.02 5.33 -8.19
N GLU A 47 0.21 4.37 -7.74
CA GLU A 47 -1.22 4.26 -8.07
C GLU A 47 -1.50 4.18 -9.59
N VAL A 48 -0.71 3.38 -10.32
CA VAL A 48 -0.78 3.32 -11.78
C VAL A 48 -1.95 2.43 -12.24
N TYR A 49 -2.82 3.00 -13.07
CA TYR A 49 -3.95 2.28 -13.67
C TYR A 49 -3.48 1.27 -14.73
N LYS A 50 -4.06 0.07 -14.68
CA LYS A 50 -3.95 -0.99 -15.68
C LYS A 50 -5.34 -1.51 -16.02
N LYS A 51 -5.65 -1.59 -17.31
CA LYS A 51 -6.86 -2.25 -17.81
C LYS A 51 -6.60 -3.74 -17.90
N THR A 52 -7.50 -4.55 -17.34
CA THR A 52 -7.50 -6.01 -17.53
C THR A 52 -8.88 -6.45 -18.02
N PRO A 53 -9.00 -7.65 -18.61
CA PRO A 53 -10.31 -8.24 -18.96
C PRO A 53 -11.22 -8.43 -17.74
N PHE A 54 -10.65 -8.48 -16.52
CA PHE A 54 -11.38 -8.64 -15.25
C PHE A 54 -11.67 -7.29 -14.56
N GLY A 55 -11.54 -6.19 -15.31
CA GLY A 55 -11.74 -4.82 -14.83
C GLY A 55 -10.43 -4.10 -14.45
N ALA A 56 -10.58 -2.92 -13.86
CA ALA A 56 -9.46 -2.07 -13.48
C ALA A 56 -8.54 -2.76 -12.45
N ARG A 57 -7.25 -2.44 -12.55
CA ARG A 57 -6.24 -2.78 -11.56
C ARG A 57 -5.35 -1.57 -11.34
N TYR A 58 -5.21 -1.10 -10.10
CA TYR A 58 -4.30 -0.03 -9.73
C TYR A 58 -3.08 -0.65 -9.07
N MET A 59 -1.89 -0.42 -9.61
CA MET A 59 -0.62 -0.86 -9.03
C MET A 59 -0.20 0.11 -7.95
N ASP A 60 0.19 -0.40 -6.77
CA ASP A 60 0.70 0.49 -5.71
C ASP A 60 1.94 1.24 -6.21
N LEU A 61 2.86 0.53 -6.87
CA LEU A 61 4.01 1.09 -7.56
C LEU A 61 4.19 0.49 -8.96
N GLU A 62 4.64 1.29 -9.91
CA GLU A 62 5.25 0.85 -11.17
C GLU A 62 6.71 1.30 -11.21
N VAL A 63 7.60 0.39 -11.57
CA VAL A 63 9.05 0.60 -11.46
C VAL A 63 9.71 0.54 -12.83
N TRP A 64 10.54 1.54 -13.11
CA TRP A 64 11.34 1.63 -14.31
C TRP A 64 12.82 1.75 -13.97
N HIS A 65 13.68 1.22 -14.84
CA HIS A 65 15.11 1.42 -14.75
C HIS A 65 15.72 1.53 -16.15
N LYS A 66 16.48 2.60 -16.39
CA LYS A 66 17.14 2.86 -17.68
C LYS A 66 16.17 2.74 -18.87
N GLY A 67 14.95 3.26 -18.72
CA GLY A 67 13.92 3.24 -19.77
C GLY A 67 13.18 1.91 -19.94
N VAL A 68 13.49 0.88 -19.14
CA VAL A 68 12.78 -0.41 -19.16
C VAL A 68 11.76 -0.46 -18.03
N ASN A 69 10.51 -0.81 -18.36
CA ASN A 69 9.47 -1.09 -17.38
C ASN A 69 9.71 -2.48 -16.76
N LEU A 70 9.89 -2.53 -15.45
CA LEU A 70 10.15 -3.77 -14.72
C LEU A 70 8.88 -4.39 -14.14
N GLY A 71 7.74 -3.75 -14.36
CA GLY A 71 6.45 -4.17 -13.84
C GLY A 71 6.01 -3.42 -12.59
N GLY A 72 5.09 -4.04 -11.87
CA GLY A 72 4.42 -3.48 -10.72
C GLY A 72 4.83 -4.10 -9.39
N ILE A 73 4.61 -3.37 -8.31
CA ILE A 73 4.69 -3.88 -6.94
C ILE A 73 3.34 -3.65 -6.26
N GLU A 74 2.83 -4.69 -5.60
CA GLU A 74 1.73 -4.61 -4.62
C GLU A 74 2.35 -4.60 -3.22
N ALA A 75 2.11 -3.55 -2.45
CA ALA A 75 2.64 -3.36 -1.11
C ALA A 75 1.56 -3.72 -0.06
N LYS A 76 1.90 -4.62 0.87
CA LYS A 76 1.00 -5.00 1.97
C LYS A 76 1.72 -4.93 3.32
N VAL A 77 1.02 -4.44 4.33
CA VAL A 77 1.47 -4.49 5.72
C VAL A 77 0.82 -5.67 6.42
N GLY A 78 1.61 -6.40 7.21
CA GLY A 78 1.20 -7.54 8.01
C GLY A 78 0.47 -8.63 7.22
N GLY A 79 -0.60 -9.15 7.82
CA GLY A 79 -1.45 -10.20 7.25
C GLY A 79 -2.46 -9.70 6.22
N SER A 80 -2.37 -8.45 5.73
CA SER A 80 -3.35 -7.92 4.78
C SER A 80 -3.47 -8.83 3.56
N ARG A 81 -4.71 -9.21 3.24
CA ARG A 81 -4.99 -10.22 2.21
C ARG A 81 -4.52 -9.75 0.83
N TYR A 82 -3.97 -10.69 0.07
CA TYR A 82 -3.77 -10.54 -1.37
C TYR A 82 -4.88 -11.33 -2.06
N LEU A 83 -5.90 -10.62 -2.53
CA LEU A 83 -7.18 -11.21 -2.90
C LEU A 83 -7.05 -12.07 -4.18
N PRO A 84 -7.85 -13.14 -4.33
CA PRO A 84 -7.81 -13.97 -5.54
C PRO A 84 -8.00 -13.19 -6.85
N LEU A 85 -8.90 -12.20 -6.86
CA LEU A 85 -9.11 -11.35 -8.03
C LEU A 85 -7.89 -10.47 -8.35
N GLN A 86 -7.14 -10.01 -7.34
CA GLN A 86 -5.88 -9.31 -7.57
C GLN A 86 -4.85 -10.25 -8.20
N LYS A 87 -4.69 -11.45 -7.64
CA LYS A 87 -3.80 -12.49 -8.20
C LYS A 87 -4.11 -12.82 -9.65
N LEU A 88 -5.40 -12.98 -9.99
CA LEU A 88 -5.84 -13.28 -11.36
C LEU A 88 -5.45 -12.15 -12.33
N LYS A 89 -5.71 -10.90 -11.94
CA LYS A 89 -5.36 -9.71 -12.72
C LYS A 89 -3.85 -9.57 -12.90
N ASP A 90 -3.11 -9.79 -11.83
CA ASP A 90 -1.65 -9.67 -11.79
C ASP A 90 -0.97 -10.79 -12.59
N ALA A 91 -1.51 -12.03 -12.54
CA ALA A 91 -1.06 -13.13 -13.40
C ALA A 91 -1.31 -12.83 -14.89
N TRP A 92 -2.49 -12.29 -15.23
CA TRP A 92 -2.77 -11.87 -16.60
C TRP A 92 -1.84 -10.75 -17.07
N LEU A 93 -1.58 -9.73 -16.23
CA LEU A 93 -0.59 -8.70 -16.54
C LEU A 93 0.81 -9.30 -16.79
N GLY A 94 1.19 -10.31 -16.00
CA GLY A 94 2.43 -11.06 -16.21
C GLY A 94 2.53 -11.69 -17.61
N THR A 95 1.44 -12.26 -18.13
CA THR A 95 1.42 -12.81 -19.51
C THR A 95 1.52 -11.73 -20.59
N GLN A 96 1.24 -10.47 -20.25
CA GLN A 96 1.40 -9.31 -21.13
C GLN A 96 2.80 -8.65 -20.99
N GLY A 97 3.74 -9.28 -20.29
CA GLY A 97 5.08 -8.74 -20.05
C GLY A 97 5.14 -7.72 -18.91
N TYR A 98 4.11 -7.65 -18.07
CA TYR A 98 4.07 -6.78 -16.88
C TYR A 98 4.01 -7.62 -15.60
N PRO A 99 5.15 -8.12 -15.09
CA PRO A 99 5.15 -8.90 -13.86
C PRO A 99 4.75 -8.03 -12.66
N VAL A 100 4.07 -8.63 -11.68
CA VAL A 100 3.70 -7.95 -10.43
C VAL A 100 4.30 -8.71 -9.26
N GLN A 101 5.01 -8.00 -8.38
CA GLN A 101 5.60 -8.57 -7.17
C GLN A 101 4.82 -8.12 -5.94
N LEU A 102 4.41 -9.08 -5.09
CA LEU A 102 3.86 -8.76 -3.77
C LEU A 102 5.00 -8.60 -2.78
N ILE A 103 5.10 -7.43 -2.16
CA ILE A 103 6.05 -7.18 -1.07
C ILE A 103 5.27 -6.97 0.24
N ARG A 104 5.72 -7.65 1.30
CA ARG A 104 5.11 -7.58 2.62
C ARG A 104 6.05 -6.95 3.63
N LYS A 105 5.59 -5.88 4.29
CA LYS A 105 6.17 -5.46 5.56
C LYS A 105 5.59 -6.33 6.66
N PRO A 106 6.42 -7.01 7.49
CA PRO A 106 5.89 -7.70 8.66
C PRO A 106 5.12 -6.71 9.54
N GLY A 107 4.00 -7.17 10.14
CA GLY A 107 3.38 -6.40 11.21
C GLY A 107 4.29 -6.47 12.42
N ASN A 108 4.51 -5.35 13.10
CA ASN A 108 5.16 -5.36 14.41
C ASN A 108 4.35 -6.33 15.30
N TRP A 109 5.03 -7.31 15.91
CA TRP A 109 4.46 -8.28 16.82
C TRP A 109 4.36 -7.70 18.23
#